data_AF-A0A8H6VE90-F1
#
_entry.id   AF-A0A8H6VE90-F1
#
_cell.length_a   1.000
_cell.length_b   1.000
_cell.length_c   1.000
_cell.angle_alpha   90.00
_cell.angle_beta   90.00
_cell.angle_gamma   90.00
#
_symmetry.space_group_name_H-M   'P 1'
#
loop_
_entity.id
_entity.type
_entity.pdbx_description
1 polymer ?
#
loop_
_entity_poly.entity_id
_entity_poly.type
_entity_poly.pdbx_seq_one_letter_code
_entity_poly.pdbx_strand_id
1 'polypeptide(L)'
;MSTQQDINMTAASSQVVATMVPAATSKIHIFDLPVETKLQILSKLPAKEIQRARRISKHFPDLTDNPRNHTMLIAPIESRALQTIRDTFDHIVGFDPDKVDLFELIVRVSGHRAGLGAPMGPFECADVVGELLVHAKSGLDQIQWNDANHSILDLLDIEEAHHWQHFQTRHLALPPDHLNHRMAYHGRYARIGVTEALHQQWMTEIASKPQFDLQRGKRQGFAPLMVTPSPEEHNILEAAFGLPIVPEALHMVIHYCVRSAWADEKVTEALNLGAKFKMTALEKAAIMEDIYLLAGDEWSFSSLPSLDLDSDSDADWETTDEEAESDSDWEIEESDSESGS
;
A
#
# COMPACT_ATOMS: atom_id res chain seq x y z
N MET A 1 -35.94 -32.83 -21.98
CA MET A 1 -35.23 -33.31 -23.18
C MET A 1 -33.84 -33.68 -22.72
N SER A 2 -33.61 -34.97 -22.45
CA SER A 2 -32.38 -35.51 -21.90
C SER A 2 -31.41 -35.84 -23.03
N THR A 3 -30.21 -35.30 -23.01
CA THR A 3 -29.11 -35.71 -23.88
C THR A 3 -28.12 -36.55 -23.08
N GLN A 4 -28.25 -37.84 -23.31
CA GLN A 4 -27.37 -38.93 -22.92
C GLN A 4 -26.12 -38.84 -23.81
N GLN A 5 -24.93 -38.82 -23.21
CA GLN A 5 -23.67 -38.75 -23.95
C GLN A 5 -22.75 -39.89 -23.54
N ASP A 6 -22.33 -40.62 -24.58
CA ASP A 6 -21.73 -41.95 -24.54
C ASP A 6 -20.33 -41.98 -23.93
N ILE A 7 -20.12 -43.03 -23.13
CA ILE A 7 -18.83 -43.43 -22.57
C ILE A 7 -18.11 -44.26 -23.63
N ASN A 8 -17.14 -43.65 -24.33
CA ASN A 8 -16.26 -44.38 -25.24
C ASN A 8 -15.04 -44.93 -24.48
N MET A 9 -15.03 -46.26 -24.33
CA MET A 9 -13.87 -47.05 -23.93
C MET A 9 -12.78 -46.95 -25.01
N THR A 10 -11.61 -46.43 -24.67
CA THR A 10 -10.44 -46.46 -25.56
C THR A 10 -9.35 -47.34 -24.94
N ALA A 11 -8.89 -48.30 -25.75
CA ALA A 11 -8.02 -49.41 -25.40
C ALA A 11 -6.63 -48.96 -24.93
N ALA A 12 -6.14 -49.61 -23.87
CA ALA A 12 -4.78 -49.50 -23.38
C ALA A 12 -3.80 -50.20 -24.35
N SER A 13 -3.11 -49.41 -25.17
CA SER A 13 -1.99 -49.88 -25.98
C SER A 13 -0.70 -49.71 -25.18
N SER A 14 -0.18 -50.82 -24.67
CA SER A 14 1.05 -50.92 -23.90
C SER A 14 2.26 -50.65 -24.80
N GLN A 15 2.74 -49.40 -24.83
CA GLN A 15 3.99 -49.04 -25.48
C GLN A 15 5.16 -49.13 -24.51
N VAL A 16 6.21 -49.78 -25.00
CA VAL A 16 7.49 -50.04 -24.34
C VAL A 16 8.17 -48.71 -24.03
N VAL A 17 8.30 -48.39 -22.74
CA VAL A 17 9.03 -47.21 -22.25
C VAL A 17 10.52 -47.45 -22.48
N ALA A 18 11.02 -47.04 -23.64
CA ALA A 18 12.44 -46.85 -23.86
C ALA A 18 12.88 -45.68 -22.98
N THR A 19 13.67 -45.96 -21.95
CA THR A 19 14.31 -44.96 -21.09
C THR A 19 15.32 -44.18 -21.93
N MET A 20 14.85 -43.18 -22.69
CA MET A 20 15.71 -42.23 -23.38
C MET A 20 16.47 -41.43 -22.34
N VAL A 21 17.78 -41.64 -22.29
CA VAL A 21 18.72 -40.79 -21.57
C VAL A 21 18.53 -39.36 -22.08
N PRO A 22 18.17 -38.38 -21.23
CA PRO A 22 17.95 -37.02 -21.67
C PRO A 22 19.26 -36.46 -22.24
N ALA A 23 19.25 -36.17 -23.54
CA ALA A 23 20.32 -35.44 -24.21
C ALA A 23 20.58 -34.14 -23.45
N ALA A 24 21.85 -33.81 -23.26
CA ALA A 24 22.31 -32.65 -22.49
C ALA A 24 21.42 -31.44 -22.77
N THR A 25 20.68 -31.00 -21.75
CA THR A 25 19.77 -29.86 -21.85
C THR A 25 20.62 -28.62 -22.11
N SER A 26 20.68 -28.17 -23.37
CA SER A 26 21.23 -26.86 -23.68
C SER A 26 20.47 -25.84 -22.86
N LYS A 27 21.21 -25.04 -22.08
CA LYS A 27 20.63 -23.96 -21.29
C LYS A 27 20.07 -22.94 -22.27
N ILE A 28 18.75 -22.95 -22.47
CA ILE A 28 18.06 -21.93 -23.28
C ILE A 28 18.27 -20.60 -22.58
N HIS A 29 18.89 -19.63 -23.27
CA HIS A 29 19.08 -18.31 -22.71
C HIS A 29 17.80 -17.51 -22.85
N ILE A 30 17.48 -16.63 -21.90
CA ILE A 30 16.30 -15.75 -21.99
C ILE A 30 16.31 -14.90 -23.27
N PHE A 31 17.50 -14.61 -23.82
CA PHE A 31 17.68 -13.84 -25.05
C PHE A 31 17.30 -14.61 -26.32
N ASP A 32 17.29 -15.95 -26.26
CA ASP A 32 16.88 -16.80 -27.39
C ASP A 32 15.35 -16.90 -27.52
N LEU A 33 14.62 -16.44 -26.51
CA LEU A 33 13.16 -16.46 -26.51
C LEU A 33 12.56 -15.38 -27.43
N PRO A 34 11.37 -15.64 -28.02
CA PRO A 34 10.58 -14.60 -28.69
C PRO A 34 10.30 -13.41 -27.76
N VAL A 35 10.14 -12.22 -28.35
CA VAL A 35 9.92 -10.97 -27.59
C VAL A 35 8.65 -11.05 -26.74
N GLU A 36 7.60 -11.68 -27.24
CA GLU A 36 6.32 -11.86 -26.55
C GLU A 36 6.50 -12.72 -25.30
N THR A 37 7.29 -13.79 -25.39
CA THR A 37 7.59 -14.67 -24.25
C THR A 37 8.44 -13.95 -23.21
N LYS A 38 9.43 -13.15 -23.64
CA LYS A 38 10.23 -12.30 -22.73
C LYS A 38 9.33 -11.32 -21.98
N LEU A 39 8.45 -10.62 -22.69
CA LEU A 39 7.50 -9.68 -22.10
C LEU A 39 6.54 -10.35 -21.13
N GLN A 40 6.03 -11.55 -21.47
CA GLN A 40 5.19 -12.32 -20.55
C GLN A 40 5.91 -12.70 -19.27
N ILE A 41 7.16 -13.16 -19.37
CA ILE A 41 7.98 -13.49 -18.18
C ILE A 41 8.20 -12.24 -17.33
N LEU A 42 8.66 -11.15 -17.94
CA LEU A 42 8.91 -9.90 -17.22
C LEU A 42 7.64 -9.30 -16.63
N SER A 43 6.48 -9.43 -17.29
CA SER A 43 5.20 -8.94 -16.77
C SER A 43 4.79 -9.59 -15.45
N LYS A 44 5.37 -10.74 -15.07
CA LYS A 44 5.12 -11.42 -13.79
C LYS A 44 6.06 -10.97 -12.67
N LEU A 45 7.12 -10.23 -13.01
CA LEU A 45 8.04 -9.69 -12.02
C LEU A 45 7.49 -8.38 -11.44
N PRO A 46 7.90 -8.02 -10.22
CA PRO A 46 7.72 -6.67 -9.68
C PRO A 46 8.43 -5.62 -10.55
N ALA A 47 7.88 -4.41 -10.61
CA ALA A 47 8.47 -3.28 -11.34
C ALA A 47 9.92 -3.01 -10.92
N LYS A 48 10.23 -3.12 -9.61
CA LYS A 48 11.60 -2.97 -9.10
C LYS A 48 12.58 -3.99 -9.66
N GLU A 49 12.15 -5.22 -9.87
CA GLU A 49 12.99 -6.26 -10.46
C GLU A 49 13.21 -6.00 -11.95
N ILE A 50 12.22 -5.47 -12.64
CA ILE A 50 12.35 -5.04 -14.04
C ILE A 50 13.32 -3.86 -14.15
N GLN A 51 13.24 -2.87 -13.26
CA GLN A 51 14.20 -1.77 -13.20
C GLN A 51 15.63 -2.28 -12.97
N ARG A 52 15.81 -3.28 -12.09
CA ARG A 52 17.11 -3.94 -11.90
C ARG A 52 17.54 -4.67 -13.17
N ALA A 53 16.64 -5.40 -13.82
CA ALA A 53 16.92 -6.13 -15.07
C ALA A 53 17.34 -5.18 -16.21
N ARG A 54 16.77 -3.97 -16.30
CA ARG A 54 17.17 -2.92 -17.26
C ARG A 54 18.67 -2.61 -17.19
N ARG A 55 19.29 -2.73 -16.02
CA ARG A 55 20.72 -2.46 -15.81
C ARG A 55 21.63 -3.62 -16.19
N ILE A 56 21.10 -4.84 -16.31
CA ILE A 56 21.91 -6.04 -16.54
C ILE A 56 22.33 -6.17 -18.00
N SER A 57 21.51 -5.73 -18.95
CA SER A 57 21.76 -5.88 -20.39
C SER A 57 21.11 -4.76 -21.18
N LYS A 58 21.80 -4.30 -22.24
CA LYS A 58 21.29 -3.29 -23.19
C LYS A 58 19.99 -3.70 -23.89
N HIS A 59 19.70 -5.00 -23.97
CA HIS A 59 18.45 -5.49 -24.56
C HIS A 59 17.19 -5.25 -23.70
N PHE A 60 17.34 -5.12 -22.38
CA PHE A 60 16.18 -4.90 -21.51
C PHE A 60 15.64 -3.46 -21.61
N PRO A 61 16.46 -2.40 -21.65
CA PRO A 61 16.00 -1.05 -21.99
C PRO A 61 15.19 -1.02 -23.29
N ASP A 62 15.72 -1.57 -24.40
CA ASP A 62 15.01 -1.63 -25.68
C ASP A 62 13.63 -2.33 -25.59
N LEU A 63 13.50 -3.30 -24.69
CA LEU A 63 12.27 -4.06 -24.51
C LEU A 63 11.28 -3.38 -23.55
N THR A 64 11.79 -2.70 -22.53
CA THR A 64 11.00 -2.05 -21.46
C THR A 64 10.56 -0.64 -21.84
N ASP A 65 11.42 0.11 -22.51
CA ASP A 65 11.20 1.53 -22.87
C ASP A 65 10.47 1.68 -24.20
N ASN A 66 10.29 0.58 -24.95
CA ASN A 66 9.52 0.60 -26.17
C ASN A 66 8.03 0.76 -25.86
N PRO A 67 7.37 1.85 -26.32
CA PRO A 67 5.98 2.13 -25.97
C PRO A 67 5.00 1.07 -26.49
N ARG A 68 5.36 0.30 -27.53
CA ARG A 68 4.53 -0.80 -28.04
C ARG A 68 4.43 -1.96 -27.06
N ASN A 69 5.43 -2.11 -26.19
CA ASN A 69 5.51 -3.18 -25.22
C ASN A 69 4.82 -2.83 -23.90
N HIS A 70 4.50 -1.55 -23.66
CA HIS A 70 3.90 -1.08 -22.41
C HIS A 70 2.59 -1.81 -22.08
N THR A 71 1.73 -2.06 -23.07
CA THR A 71 0.45 -2.77 -22.86
C THR A 71 0.65 -4.20 -22.36
N MET A 72 1.72 -4.88 -22.78
CA MET A 72 2.00 -6.26 -22.37
C MET A 72 2.84 -6.35 -21.10
N LEU A 73 3.68 -5.34 -20.84
CA LEU A 73 4.62 -5.34 -19.73
C LEU A 73 4.11 -4.52 -18.54
N ILE A 74 3.83 -3.24 -18.75
CA ILE A 74 3.60 -2.25 -17.69
C ILE A 74 2.16 -2.29 -17.19
N ALA A 75 1.18 -2.31 -18.11
CA ALA A 75 -0.23 -2.28 -17.72
C ALA A 75 -0.63 -3.42 -16.76
N PRO A 76 -0.16 -4.68 -16.93
CA PRO A 76 -0.43 -5.73 -15.95
C PRO A 76 0.19 -5.49 -14.57
N ILE A 77 1.33 -4.79 -14.51
CA ILE A 77 2.02 -4.50 -13.24
C ILE A 77 1.27 -3.39 -12.51
N GLU A 78 0.98 -2.28 -13.20
CA GLU A 78 0.17 -1.19 -12.66
C GLU A 78 -1.19 -1.70 -12.17
N SER A 79 -1.86 -2.55 -12.98
CA SER A 79 -3.15 -3.13 -12.61
C SER A 79 -3.07 -3.99 -11.36
N ARG A 80 -2.02 -4.81 -11.18
CA ARG A 80 -1.85 -5.62 -9.96
C ARG A 80 -1.55 -4.75 -8.74
N ALA A 81 -0.65 -3.77 -8.88
CA ALA A 81 -0.30 -2.86 -7.79
C ALA A 81 -1.53 -2.07 -7.34
N LEU A 82 -2.26 -1.50 -8.29
CA LEU A 82 -3.50 -0.77 -8.01
C LEU A 82 -4.56 -1.65 -7.37
N GLN A 83 -4.75 -2.87 -7.90
CA GLN A 83 -5.72 -3.80 -7.33
C GLN A 83 -5.35 -4.16 -5.89
N THR A 84 -4.06 -4.37 -5.60
CA THR A 84 -3.59 -4.65 -4.24
C THR A 84 -3.92 -3.48 -3.28
N ILE A 85 -3.71 -2.24 -3.73
CA ILE A 85 -4.06 -1.05 -2.94
C ILE A 85 -5.57 -0.96 -2.74
N ARG A 86 -6.37 -1.18 -3.78
CA ARG A 86 -7.84 -1.16 -3.69
C ARG A 86 -8.39 -2.25 -2.79
N ASP A 87 -7.89 -3.48 -2.92
CA ASP A 87 -8.29 -4.59 -2.06
C ASP A 87 -7.95 -4.28 -0.59
N THR A 88 -6.81 -3.65 -0.33
CA THR A 88 -6.41 -3.21 1.01
C THR A 88 -7.32 -2.08 1.52
N PHE A 89 -7.62 -1.11 0.66
CA PHE A 89 -8.52 -0.01 0.97
C PHE A 89 -9.93 -0.53 1.31
N ASP A 90 -10.50 -1.36 0.45
CA ASP A 90 -11.82 -1.97 0.63
C ASP A 90 -11.83 -2.88 1.87
N HIS A 91 -10.72 -3.57 2.18
CA HIS A 91 -10.64 -4.38 3.39
C HIS A 91 -10.73 -3.55 4.67
N ILE A 92 -10.13 -2.36 4.69
CA ILE A 92 -10.08 -1.46 5.85
C ILE A 92 -11.32 -0.57 5.94
N VAL A 93 -11.72 0.02 4.81
CA VAL A 93 -12.76 1.06 4.71
C VAL A 93 -14.09 0.50 4.24
N GLY A 94 -14.06 -0.42 3.26
CA GLY A 94 -15.23 -1.03 2.64
C GLY A 94 -15.80 -2.16 3.49
N PHE A 95 -16.39 -1.83 4.64
CA PHE A 95 -17.12 -2.80 5.44
C PHE A 95 -18.64 -2.55 5.39
N ASP A 96 -19.38 -3.65 5.46
CA ASP A 96 -20.84 -3.63 5.59
C ASP A 96 -21.17 -3.76 7.08
N PRO A 97 -21.75 -2.73 7.72
CA PRO A 97 -22.02 -2.76 9.17
C PRO A 97 -23.02 -3.84 9.58
N ASP A 98 -23.78 -4.40 8.63
CA ASP A 98 -24.70 -5.51 8.88
C ASP A 98 -24.00 -6.88 8.85
N LYS A 99 -22.80 -6.96 8.25
CA LYS A 99 -22.06 -8.21 8.07
C LYS A 99 -20.76 -8.29 8.86
N VAL A 100 -20.14 -7.15 9.14
CA VAL A 100 -18.86 -7.04 9.82
C VAL A 100 -19.12 -6.49 11.20
N ASP A 101 -18.92 -7.31 12.22
CA ASP A 101 -19.02 -6.84 13.60
C ASP A 101 -17.81 -5.96 13.98
N LEU A 102 -17.96 -5.23 15.10
CA LEU A 102 -16.93 -4.34 15.59
C LEU A 102 -15.59 -5.04 15.85
N PHE A 103 -15.62 -6.25 16.39
CA PHE A 103 -14.40 -7.00 16.72
C PHE A 103 -13.67 -7.42 15.45
N GLU A 104 -14.40 -7.84 14.42
CA GLU A 104 -13.83 -8.13 13.12
C GLU A 104 -13.17 -6.88 12.53
N LEU A 105 -13.83 -5.73 12.59
CA LEU A 105 -13.25 -4.46 12.12
C LEU A 105 -11.97 -4.09 12.89
N ILE A 106 -11.98 -4.22 14.22
CA ILE A 106 -10.78 -4.05 15.06
C ILE A 106 -9.68 -5.01 14.61
N VAL A 107 -9.98 -6.30 14.46
CA VAL A 107 -9.00 -7.32 14.06
C VAL A 107 -8.43 -7.03 12.68
N ARG A 108 -9.24 -6.55 11.72
CA ARG A 108 -8.78 -6.15 10.39
C ARG A 108 -7.78 -4.99 10.48
N VAL A 109 -8.15 -3.93 11.19
CA VAL A 109 -7.30 -2.75 11.40
C VAL A 109 -6.00 -3.11 12.12
N SER A 110 -6.09 -3.85 13.24
CA SER A 110 -4.92 -4.29 14.02
C SER A 110 -4.01 -5.22 13.21
N GLY A 111 -4.60 -6.17 12.48
CA GLY A 111 -3.89 -7.17 11.68
C GLY A 111 -3.15 -6.52 10.51
N HIS A 112 -3.76 -5.52 9.88
CA HIS A 112 -3.14 -4.74 8.82
C HIS A 112 -1.85 -4.04 9.29
N ARG A 113 -1.88 -3.40 10.46
CA ARG A 113 -0.69 -2.74 11.04
C ARG A 113 0.39 -3.74 11.47
N ALA A 114 -0.01 -4.87 12.06
CA ALA A 114 0.91 -5.95 12.39
C ALA A 114 1.62 -6.52 11.14
N GLY A 115 0.92 -6.54 10.00
CA GLY A 115 1.47 -6.81 8.66
C GLY A 115 2.67 -5.97 8.28
N LEU A 116 2.75 -4.76 8.83
CA LEU A 116 3.77 -3.76 8.56
C LEU A 116 4.85 -3.71 9.66
N GLY A 117 4.82 -4.66 10.61
CA GLY A 117 5.81 -4.75 11.69
C GLY A 117 5.58 -3.77 12.85
N ALA A 118 4.47 -3.03 12.84
CA ALA A 118 4.08 -2.10 13.90
C ALA A 118 2.74 -2.54 14.50
N PRO A 119 2.71 -3.46 15.48
CA PRO A 119 1.45 -3.85 16.10
C PRO A 119 0.80 -2.62 16.74
N MET A 120 -0.49 -2.44 16.46
CA MET A 120 -1.25 -1.31 16.99
C MET A 120 -1.61 -1.52 18.45
N GLY A 121 -1.48 -0.47 19.25
CA GLY A 121 -1.95 -0.49 20.62
C GLY A 121 -3.48 -0.61 20.66
N PRO A 122 -4.05 -1.10 21.77
CA PRO A 122 -5.48 -1.34 21.85
C PRO A 122 -6.32 -0.07 21.64
N PHE A 123 -5.83 1.06 22.13
CA PHE A 123 -6.48 2.37 22.02
C PHE A 123 -6.45 2.94 20.63
N GLU A 124 -5.29 2.86 19.97
CA GLU A 124 -5.12 3.36 18.62
C GLU A 124 -6.08 2.64 17.67
N CYS A 125 -6.28 1.32 17.86
CA CYS A 125 -7.27 0.59 17.07
C CYS A 125 -8.68 1.09 17.35
N ALA A 126 -9.00 1.31 18.61
CA ALA A 126 -10.33 1.71 19.03
C ALA A 126 -10.67 3.13 18.53
N ASP A 127 -9.70 4.06 18.53
CA ASP A 127 -9.82 5.40 17.94
C ASP A 127 -10.06 5.31 16.42
N VAL A 128 -9.21 4.54 15.71
CA VAL A 128 -9.35 4.29 14.26
C VAL A 128 -10.72 3.73 13.91
N VAL A 129 -11.16 2.73 14.67
CA VAL A 129 -12.42 2.03 14.44
C VAL A 129 -13.62 2.91 14.77
N GLY A 130 -13.53 3.74 15.82
CA GLY A 130 -14.56 4.72 16.13
C GLY A 130 -14.83 5.66 14.95
N GLU A 131 -13.77 6.24 14.38
CA GLU A 131 -13.89 7.12 13.20
C GLU A 131 -14.43 6.39 11.97
N LEU A 132 -14.01 5.14 11.74
CA LEU A 132 -14.55 4.28 10.67
C LEU A 132 -16.06 4.06 10.83
N LEU A 133 -16.55 3.80 12.05
CA LEU A 133 -17.98 3.62 12.33
C LEU A 133 -18.77 4.92 12.17
N VAL A 134 -18.23 6.04 12.65
CA VAL A 134 -18.85 7.36 12.48
C VAL A 134 -19.00 7.69 10.99
N HIS A 135 -17.95 7.43 10.20
CA HIS A 135 -18.01 7.64 8.76
C HIS A 135 -19.03 6.72 8.08
N ALA A 136 -19.01 5.42 8.37
CA ALA A 136 -19.99 4.48 7.86
C ALA A 136 -21.43 4.93 8.17
N LYS A 137 -21.68 5.43 9.39
CA LYS A 137 -22.99 5.98 9.79
C LYS A 137 -23.37 7.21 8.98
N SER A 138 -22.45 8.15 8.77
CA SER A 138 -22.70 9.39 8.01
C SER A 138 -23.02 9.17 6.53
N GLY A 139 -22.52 8.07 5.94
CA GLY A 139 -22.89 7.63 4.59
C GLY A 139 -24.22 6.87 4.53
N LEU A 140 -24.75 6.45 5.69
CA LEU A 140 -25.85 5.50 5.84
C LEU A 140 -27.04 6.07 6.61
N ASP A 141 -27.41 7.33 6.36
CA ASP A 141 -28.65 7.97 6.89
C ASP A 141 -29.96 7.20 6.57
N GLN A 142 -29.90 6.00 5.98
CA GLN A 142 -31.02 5.12 5.68
C GLN A 142 -30.92 3.69 6.26
N ILE A 143 -29.84 3.28 6.94
CA ILE A 143 -29.72 1.90 7.46
C ILE A 143 -30.05 1.86 8.97
N GLN A 144 -31.03 1.02 9.33
CA GLN A 144 -31.30 0.67 10.73
C GLN A 144 -30.17 -0.22 11.24
N TRP A 145 -29.32 0.33 12.11
CA TRP A 145 -28.30 -0.45 12.79
C TRP A 145 -28.96 -1.48 13.70
N ASN A 146 -28.39 -2.68 13.81
CA ASN A 146 -28.91 -3.67 14.74
C ASN A 146 -28.73 -3.21 16.20
N ASP A 147 -29.55 -3.75 17.11
CA ASP A 147 -29.53 -3.38 18.54
C ASP A 147 -28.16 -3.60 19.22
N ALA A 148 -27.33 -4.52 18.73
CA ALA A 148 -25.99 -4.78 19.29
C ALA A 148 -25.01 -3.63 18.97
N ASN A 149 -25.09 -3.03 17.78
CA ASN A 149 -24.28 -1.89 17.41
C ASN A 149 -24.78 -0.59 18.06
N HIS A 150 -26.10 -0.45 18.22
CA HIS A 150 -26.69 0.63 19.01
C HIS A 150 -26.23 0.60 20.46
N SER A 151 -26.18 -0.57 21.10
CA SER A 151 -25.68 -0.68 22.48
C SER A 151 -24.22 -0.22 22.64
N ILE A 152 -23.37 -0.37 21.61
CA ILE A 152 -21.97 0.07 21.69
C ILE A 152 -21.87 1.59 21.50
N LEU A 153 -22.59 2.15 20.54
CA LEU A 153 -22.68 3.62 20.36
C LEU A 153 -23.36 4.30 21.56
N ASP A 154 -24.36 3.67 22.17
CA ASP A 154 -25.00 4.16 23.39
C ASP A 154 -24.06 4.01 24.60
N LEU A 155 -23.21 2.98 24.66
CA LEU A 155 -22.14 2.88 25.66
C LEU A 155 -21.07 3.98 25.46
N LEU A 156 -20.79 4.36 24.22
CA LEU A 156 -19.91 5.47 23.85
C LEU A 156 -20.49 6.82 24.30
N ASP A 157 -21.77 7.08 24.01
CA ASP A 157 -22.47 8.34 24.34
C ASP A 157 -22.81 8.48 25.84
N ILE A 158 -23.18 7.38 26.53
CA ILE A 158 -23.56 7.41 27.96
C ILE A 158 -22.33 7.54 28.87
N GLU A 159 -21.18 6.99 28.48
CA GLU A 159 -19.96 7.08 29.30
C GLU A 159 -19.20 8.41 29.15
N GLU A 160 -19.27 9.08 28.00
CA GLU A 160 -18.56 10.36 27.81
C GLU A 160 -19.06 11.43 28.80
N ALA A 161 -20.37 11.44 29.13
CA ALA A 161 -20.95 12.37 30.09
C ALA A 161 -20.70 12.00 31.57
N HIS A 162 -20.81 10.72 31.93
CA HIS A 162 -20.68 10.26 33.32
C HIS A 162 -19.21 10.14 33.77
N HIS A 163 -18.30 9.72 32.88
CA HIS A 163 -16.88 9.64 33.21
C HIS A 163 -16.23 11.02 33.31
N TRP A 164 -16.63 12.02 32.50
CA TRP A 164 -16.06 13.36 32.65
C TRP A 164 -16.42 13.98 34.01
N GLN A 165 -17.66 13.83 34.46
CA GLN A 165 -18.10 14.30 35.78
C GLN A 165 -17.40 13.55 36.92
N HIS A 166 -17.27 12.23 36.83
CA HIS A 166 -16.64 11.43 37.88
C HIS A 166 -15.10 11.60 37.94
N PHE A 167 -14.48 11.89 36.79
CA PHE A 167 -13.04 12.10 36.61
C PHE A 167 -12.60 13.51 37.06
N GLN A 168 -13.38 14.57 36.77
CA GLN A 168 -13.16 15.91 37.37
C GLN A 168 -13.17 15.84 38.90
N THR A 169 -14.07 15.03 39.47
CA THR A 169 -14.26 14.93 40.91
C THR A 169 -13.13 14.14 41.62
N ARG A 170 -12.49 13.17 40.94
CA ARG A 170 -11.43 12.33 41.53
C ARG A 170 -10.00 12.84 41.28
N HIS A 171 -9.74 13.58 40.21
CA HIS A 171 -8.37 13.95 39.81
C HIS A 171 -7.93 15.37 40.21
N LEU A 172 -8.81 16.18 40.81
CA LEU A 172 -8.43 17.44 41.47
C LEU A 172 -7.57 17.26 42.74
N ALA A 173 -7.24 16.02 43.14
CA ALA A 173 -6.53 15.70 44.38
C ALA A 173 -5.13 15.07 44.19
N LEU A 174 -4.61 14.96 42.96
CA LEU A 174 -3.30 14.33 42.70
C LEU A 174 -2.21 15.35 42.28
N PRO A 175 -0.93 15.08 42.58
CA PRO A 175 0.18 15.96 42.20
C PRO A 175 0.32 16.09 40.68
N PRO A 176 0.75 17.26 40.15
CA PRO A 176 0.75 17.57 38.71
C PRO A 176 1.58 16.61 37.84
N ASP A 177 2.65 16.04 38.41
CA ASP A 177 3.71 15.39 37.61
C ASP A 177 3.31 14.00 37.07
N HIS A 178 2.22 13.41 37.59
CA HIS A 178 1.68 12.12 37.11
C HIS A 178 0.37 12.28 36.31
N LEU A 179 -0.15 13.50 36.18
CA LEU A 179 -1.44 13.74 35.52
C LEU A 179 -1.35 13.55 34.00
N ASN A 180 -0.30 14.01 33.33
CA ASN A 180 -0.30 14.12 31.87
C ASN A 180 -0.38 12.78 31.14
N HIS A 181 0.33 11.74 31.58
CA HIS A 181 0.24 10.42 30.95
C HIS A 181 -1.03 9.66 31.34
N ARG A 182 -1.46 9.72 32.60
CA ARG A 182 -2.66 9.01 33.06
C ARG A 182 -3.97 9.66 32.61
N MET A 183 -4.01 10.98 32.44
CA MET A 183 -5.16 11.69 31.90
C MET A 183 -5.37 11.39 30.42
N ALA A 184 -4.29 11.33 29.63
CA ALA A 184 -4.36 10.87 28.24
C ALA A 184 -4.83 9.41 28.14
N TYR A 185 -4.41 8.57 29.10
CA TYR A 185 -4.77 7.15 29.13
C TYR A 185 -6.23 6.90 29.54
N HIS A 186 -6.74 7.57 30.57
CA HIS A 186 -8.12 7.38 31.05
C HIS A 186 -9.16 8.16 30.24
N GLY A 187 -8.81 9.31 29.64
CA GLY A 187 -9.70 10.04 28.75
C GLY A 187 -10.05 9.25 27.48
N ARG A 188 -9.12 8.46 26.95
CA ARG A 188 -9.37 7.60 25.78
C ARG A 188 -10.26 6.40 26.10
N TYR A 189 -10.09 5.73 27.24
CA TYR A 189 -11.00 4.65 27.65
C TYR A 189 -12.45 5.12 27.79
N ALA A 190 -12.66 6.29 28.39
CA ALA A 190 -14.00 6.86 28.59
C ALA A 190 -14.67 7.25 27.26
N ARG A 191 -13.89 7.59 26.24
CA ARG A 191 -14.39 7.95 24.91
C ARG A 191 -14.91 6.75 24.12
N ILE A 192 -14.41 5.55 24.42
CA ILE A 192 -14.63 4.35 23.59
C ILE A 192 -15.51 3.28 24.28
N GLY A 193 -15.95 3.50 25.52
CA GLY A 193 -16.80 2.54 26.23
C GLY A 193 -16.18 1.14 26.43
N VAL A 194 -14.86 1.00 26.20
CA VAL A 194 -14.17 -0.29 26.21
C VAL A 194 -13.92 -0.69 27.66
N THR A 195 -14.77 -1.58 28.18
CA THR A 195 -14.59 -2.15 29.52
C THR A 195 -13.29 -2.98 29.59
N GLU A 196 -12.69 -3.05 30.78
CA GLU A 196 -11.52 -3.90 31.04
C GLU A 196 -11.74 -5.37 30.64
N ALA A 197 -12.98 -5.85 30.76
CA ALA A 197 -13.38 -7.19 30.32
C ALA A 197 -13.29 -7.36 28.79
N LEU A 198 -13.72 -6.34 28.04
CA LEU A 198 -13.63 -6.33 26.57
C LEU A 198 -12.16 -6.31 26.11
N HIS A 199 -11.33 -5.53 26.80
CA HIS A 199 -9.88 -5.51 26.56
C HIS A 199 -9.23 -6.88 26.83
N GLN A 200 -9.56 -7.54 27.94
CA GLN A 200 -9.03 -8.88 28.24
C GLN A 200 -9.50 -9.94 27.24
N GLN A 201 -10.77 -9.90 26.85
CA GLN A 201 -11.30 -10.79 25.81
C GLN A 201 -10.55 -10.61 24.49
N TRP A 202 -10.30 -9.35 24.11
CA TRP A 202 -9.57 -9.02 22.89
C TRP A 202 -8.12 -9.49 22.91
N MET A 203 -7.38 -9.26 24.00
CA MET A 203 -6.00 -9.75 24.14
C MET A 203 -5.95 -11.28 24.05
N THR A 204 -6.97 -11.97 24.56
CA THR A 204 -7.10 -13.43 24.45
C THR A 204 -7.38 -13.87 23.02
N GLU A 205 -8.25 -13.15 22.29
CA GLU A 205 -8.61 -13.49 20.92
C GLU A 205 -7.45 -13.26 19.93
N ILE A 206 -6.72 -12.14 20.05
CA ILE A 206 -5.48 -11.88 19.30
C ILE A 206 -4.47 -12.99 19.55
N ALA A 207 -4.26 -13.37 20.82
CA ALA A 207 -3.30 -14.41 21.18
C ALA A 207 -3.70 -15.81 20.67
N SER A 208 -4.99 -16.03 20.42
CA SER A 208 -5.54 -17.32 19.99
C SER A 208 -5.58 -17.53 18.47
N LYS A 209 -5.65 -16.44 17.68
CA LYS A 209 -5.63 -16.55 16.22
C LYS A 209 -4.25 -17.01 15.79
N PRO A 210 -4.13 -18.01 14.90
CA PRO A 210 -2.82 -18.42 14.40
C PRO A 210 -2.16 -17.17 13.84
N GLN A 211 -1.00 -16.80 14.39
CA GLN A 211 -0.18 -15.75 13.83
C GLN A 211 -0.07 -16.06 12.34
N PHE A 212 -0.70 -15.22 11.52
CA PHE A 212 -0.44 -15.23 10.09
C PHE A 212 1.08 -15.28 9.96
N ASP A 213 1.60 -16.21 9.15
CA ASP A 213 3.02 -16.48 9.03
C ASP A 213 3.71 -15.26 8.40
N LEU A 214 3.88 -14.23 9.22
CA LEU A 214 4.33 -12.87 8.94
C LEU A 214 5.86 -12.79 8.94
N GLN A 215 6.51 -13.94 8.83
CA GLN A 215 7.94 -14.09 8.60
C GLN A 215 8.37 -13.61 7.19
N ARG A 216 7.43 -13.14 6.33
CA ARG A 216 7.76 -12.40 5.11
C ARG A 216 8.28 -10.99 5.44
N GLY A 217 9.53 -10.95 5.90
CA GLY A 217 10.38 -9.78 5.87
C GLY A 217 10.27 -8.85 7.08
N LYS A 218 10.94 -9.23 8.18
CA LYS A 218 11.56 -8.21 9.06
C LYS A 218 12.61 -7.46 8.23
N ARG A 219 12.18 -6.50 7.41
CA ARG A 219 13.10 -5.54 6.79
C ARG A 219 13.38 -4.49 7.86
N GLN A 220 14.61 -4.44 8.32
CA GLN A 220 15.12 -3.30 9.08
C GLN A 220 15.04 -2.06 8.17
N GLY A 221 14.55 -0.94 8.68
CA GLY A 221 15.31 0.29 8.50
C GLY A 221 14.64 1.54 7.93
N PHE A 222 13.32 1.61 7.75
CA PHE A 222 12.72 2.88 7.28
C PHE A 222 11.49 3.25 8.09
N ALA A 223 11.54 4.43 8.72
CA ALA A 223 10.34 5.10 9.19
C ALA A 223 9.45 5.34 7.95
N PRO A 224 8.17 4.94 7.96
CA PRO A 224 7.25 5.27 6.89
C PRO A 224 7.30 6.77 6.65
N LEU A 225 7.66 7.19 5.43
CA LEU A 225 7.39 8.55 5.01
C LEU A 225 5.90 8.62 4.75
N MET A 226 5.22 9.27 5.69
CA MET A 226 3.80 9.49 5.67
C MET A 226 3.53 10.65 4.73
N VAL A 227 2.71 10.40 3.73
CA VAL A 227 2.01 11.47 3.05
C VAL A 227 0.65 11.49 3.73
N THR A 228 0.36 12.54 4.50
CA THR A 228 -0.97 12.84 5.03
C THR A 228 -1.61 13.87 4.08
N PRO A 229 -2.02 13.44 2.88
CA PRO A 229 -2.42 14.40 1.86
C PRO A 229 -3.66 15.16 2.33
N SER A 230 -3.59 16.47 2.26
CA SER A 230 -4.77 17.33 2.20
C SER A 230 -5.74 16.85 1.11
N PRO A 231 -7.02 17.28 1.14
CA PRO A 231 -7.98 16.91 0.10
C PRO A 231 -7.50 17.21 -1.33
N GLU A 232 -6.72 18.28 -1.52
CA GLU A 232 -6.11 18.63 -2.81
C GLU A 232 -5.03 17.62 -3.22
N GLU A 233 -4.16 17.24 -2.27
CA GLU A 233 -3.11 16.25 -2.50
C GLU A 233 -3.71 14.86 -2.80
N HIS A 234 -4.84 14.48 -2.19
CA HIS A 234 -5.55 13.26 -2.54
C HIS A 234 -5.99 13.23 -4.00
N ASN A 235 -6.49 14.35 -4.53
CA ASN A 235 -6.84 14.46 -5.94
C ASN A 235 -5.61 14.36 -6.85
N ILE A 236 -4.46 14.90 -6.42
CA ILE A 236 -3.20 14.75 -7.15
C ILE A 236 -2.76 13.29 -7.17
N LEU A 237 -2.84 12.58 -6.04
CA LEU A 237 -2.48 11.17 -5.95
C LEU A 237 -3.43 10.28 -6.76
N GLU A 238 -4.74 10.57 -6.76
CA GLU A 238 -5.70 9.90 -7.63
C GLU A 238 -5.36 10.15 -9.11
N ALA A 239 -5.10 11.40 -9.49
CA ALA A 239 -4.77 11.74 -10.88
C ALA A 239 -3.45 11.11 -11.34
N ALA A 240 -2.42 11.13 -10.49
CA ALA A 240 -1.09 10.63 -10.81
C ALA A 240 -1.03 9.10 -10.79
N PHE A 241 -1.63 8.45 -9.79
CA PHE A 241 -1.45 7.02 -9.51
C PHE A 241 -2.75 6.20 -9.58
N GLY A 242 -3.92 6.83 -9.65
CA GLY A 242 -5.21 6.15 -9.66
C GLY A 242 -5.66 5.61 -8.30
N LEU A 243 -5.06 6.12 -7.21
CA LEU A 243 -5.37 5.68 -5.84
C LEU A 243 -6.81 6.02 -5.46
N PRO A 244 -7.48 5.20 -4.63
CA PRO A 244 -8.80 5.54 -4.12
C PRO A 244 -8.76 6.83 -3.27
N ILE A 245 -9.76 7.69 -3.42
CA ILE A 245 -9.90 8.88 -2.60
C ILE A 245 -10.31 8.44 -1.19
N VAL A 246 -9.53 8.83 -0.18
CA VAL A 246 -9.91 8.63 1.22
C VAL A 246 -11.00 9.64 1.56
N PRO A 247 -12.12 9.23 2.17
CA PRO A 247 -13.14 10.16 2.66
C PRO A 247 -12.56 11.13 3.70
N GLU A 248 -13.02 12.39 3.68
CA GLU A 248 -12.50 13.46 4.57
C GLU A 248 -12.54 13.08 6.05
N ALA A 249 -13.59 12.39 6.49
CA ALA A 249 -13.73 11.89 7.87
C ALA A 249 -12.62 10.90 8.27
N LEU A 250 -11.97 10.25 7.31
CA LEU A 250 -10.94 9.24 7.54
C LEU A 250 -9.52 9.76 7.31
N HIS A 251 -9.33 11.02 6.91
CA HIS A 251 -8.00 11.61 6.64
C HIS A 251 -7.08 11.60 7.87
N MET A 252 -7.64 11.65 9.08
CA MET A 252 -6.84 11.58 10.31
C MET A 252 -6.33 10.18 10.63
N VAL A 253 -6.93 9.17 10.00
CA VAL A 253 -6.85 7.77 10.43
C VAL A 253 -6.21 6.91 9.36
N ILE A 254 -6.40 7.25 8.08
CA ILE A 254 -5.92 6.46 6.94
C ILE A 254 -4.96 7.28 6.12
N HIS A 255 -3.75 6.75 6.00
CA HIS A 255 -2.63 7.43 5.36
C HIS A 255 -2.09 6.59 4.22
N TYR A 256 -1.64 7.26 3.15
CA TYR A 256 -0.82 6.63 2.13
C TYR A 256 0.64 6.74 2.54
N CYS A 257 1.30 5.59 2.62
CA CYS A 257 2.70 5.51 2.99
C CYS A 257 3.49 4.90 1.83
N VAL A 258 4.78 5.24 1.77
CA VAL A 258 5.73 4.72 0.78
C VAL A 258 6.85 3.96 1.47
N ARG A 259 7.33 2.89 0.83
CA ARG A 259 8.35 1.99 1.40
C ARG A 259 9.79 2.43 1.16
N SER A 260 10.04 3.28 0.18
CA SER A 260 11.40 3.71 -0.19
C SER A 260 11.52 5.22 -0.25
N ALA A 261 12.70 5.73 0.09
CA ALA A 261 13.00 7.17 -0.01
C ALA A 261 12.88 7.69 -1.45
N TRP A 262 13.26 6.87 -2.44
CA TRP A 262 13.07 7.21 -3.86
C TRP A 262 11.59 7.38 -4.23
N ALA A 263 10.72 6.47 -3.78
CA ALA A 263 9.29 6.60 -4.03
C ALA A 263 8.69 7.82 -3.32
N ASP A 264 9.17 8.12 -2.11
CA ASP A 264 8.77 9.32 -1.37
C ASP A 264 9.15 10.61 -2.08
N GLU A 265 10.40 10.73 -2.53
CA GLU A 265 10.87 11.89 -3.29
C GLU A 265 10.01 12.10 -4.53
N LYS A 266 9.70 11.02 -5.27
CA LYS A 266 8.87 11.09 -6.47
C LYS A 266 7.42 11.43 -6.19
N VAL A 267 6.84 10.91 -5.10
CA VAL A 267 5.49 11.30 -4.67
C VAL A 267 5.47 12.78 -4.27
N THR A 268 6.47 13.24 -3.50
CA THR A 268 6.61 14.64 -3.11
C THR A 268 6.77 15.56 -4.33
N GLU A 269 7.56 15.15 -5.31
CA GLU A 269 7.70 15.86 -6.59
C GLU A 269 6.34 15.93 -7.33
N ALA A 270 5.58 14.83 -7.34
CA ALA A 270 4.24 14.79 -7.92
C ALA A 270 3.27 15.75 -7.21
N LEU A 271 3.30 15.82 -5.88
CA LEU A 271 2.48 16.74 -5.09
C LEU A 271 2.84 18.20 -5.37
N ASN A 272 4.13 18.51 -5.43
CA ASN A 272 4.62 19.87 -5.68
C ASN A 272 4.36 20.38 -7.10
N LEU A 273 4.52 19.50 -8.10
CA LEU A 273 4.38 19.87 -9.52
C LEU A 273 2.96 19.66 -10.06
N GLY A 274 2.12 18.88 -9.37
CA GLY A 274 0.77 18.52 -9.78
C GLY A 274 0.73 17.97 -11.20
N ALA A 275 -0.12 18.56 -12.06
CA ALA A 275 -0.28 18.14 -13.46
C ALA A 275 0.98 18.30 -14.34
N LYS A 276 2.01 19.02 -13.87
CA LYS A 276 3.28 19.18 -14.61
C LYS A 276 4.26 18.03 -14.36
N PHE A 277 4.02 17.20 -13.35
CA PHE A 277 4.87 16.06 -13.05
C PHE A 277 4.85 15.06 -14.21
N LYS A 278 6.04 14.75 -14.74
CA LYS A 278 6.21 13.76 -15.80
C LYS A 278 6.94 12.57 -15.24
N MET A 279 6.37 11.40 -15.44
CA MET A 279 6.91 10.15 -14.94
C MET A 279 6.72 9.09 -16.00
N THR A 280 7.71 8.21 -16.17
CA THR A 280 7.58 7.07 -17.06
C THR A 280 6.58 6.06 -16.48
N ALA A 281 5.94 5.28 -17.34
CA ALA A 281 4.97 4.28 -16.89
C ALA A 281 5.61 3.21 -15.96
N LEU A 282 6.90 2.89 -16.17
CA LEU A 282 7.61 1.95 -15.30
C LEU A 282 7.91 2.54 -13.92
N GLU A 283 8.30 3.82 -13.84
CA GLU A 283 8.47 4.50 -12.56
C GLU A 283 7.16 4.58 -11.79
N LYS A 284 6.06 4.91 -12.48
CA LYS A 284 4.71 4.90 -11.91
C LYS A 284 4.38 3.55 -11.30
N ALA A 285 4.56 2.46 -12.05
CA ALA A 285 4.32 1.12 -11.58
C ALA A 285 5.18 0.76 -10.35
N ALA A 286 6.46 1.17 -10.34
CA ALA A 286 7.37 0.92 -9.23
C ALA A 286 6.98 1.68 -7.95
N ILE A 287 6.53 2.93 -8.09
CA ILE A 287 6.01 3.71 -6.95
C ILE A 287 4.71 3.10 -6.43
N MET A 288 3.81 2.68 -7.31
CA MET A 288 2.56 2.04 -6.90
C MET A 288 2.78 0.73 -6.13
N GLU A 289 3.79 -0.07 -6.49
CA GLU A 289 4.16 -1.26 -5.70
C GLU A 289 4.76 -0.91 -4.31
N ASP A 290 5.25 0.31 -4.16
CA ASP A 290 5.80 0.83 -2.90
C ASP A 290 4.79 1.56 -2.03
N ILE A 291 3.67 2.00 -2.61
CA ILE A 291 2.57 2.61 -1.88
C ILE A 291 1.81 1.52 -1.12
N TYR A 292 1.52 1.80 0.14
CA TYR A 292 0.64 1.00 0.98
C TYR A 292 -0.22 1.91 1.84
N LEU A 293 -1.34 1.39 2.31
CA LEU A 293 -2.21 2.09 3.25
C LEU A 293 -1.75 1.82 4.67
N LEU A 294 -1.91 2.79 5.55
CA LEU A 294 -1.67 2.63 6.98
C LEU A 294 -2.84 3.24 7.73
N ALA A 295 -3.47 2.43 8.57
CA ALA A 295 -4.47 2.91 9.52
C ALA A 295 -3.77 3.26 10.85
N GLY A 296 -4.03 4.42 11.43
CA GLY A 296 -3.46 4.87 12.70
C GLY A 296 -3.42 6.40 12.85
N ASP A 297 -3.16 6.87 14.07
CA ASP A 297 -2.94 8.30 14.35
C ASP A 297 -1.51 8.72 14.00
N GLU A 298 -1.34 9.94 13.52
CA GLU A 298 -0.04 10.54 13.16
C GLU A 298 0.94 10.60 14.36
N TRP A 299 0.42 10.53 15.59
CA TRP A 299 1.17 10.72 16.83
C TRP A 299 1.85 9.45 17.35
N SER A 300 1.32 8.25 17.04
CA SER A 300 1.94 6.99 17.48
C SER A 300 3.27 6.70 16.76
N PHE A 301 3.56 7.39 15.66
CA PHE A 301 4.77 7.20 14.86
C PHE A 301 6.06 7.67 15.53
N SER A 302 5.97 8.64 16.43
CA SER A 302 7.11 9.07 17.27
C SER A 302 7.66 7.94 18.14
N SER A 303 6.90 6.85 18.30
CA SER A 303 7.27 5.65 19.06
C SER A 303 7.92 4.57 18.21
N LEU A 304 7.91 4.69 16.88
CA LEU A 304 8.64 3.74 16.04
C LEU A 304 10.13 3.94 16.35
N PRO A 305 10.87 2.86 16.65
CA PRO A 305 12.30 2.99 16.91
C PRO A 305 12.91 3.72 15.73
N SER A 306 13.57 4.85 16.01
CA SER A 306 14.43 5.53 15.05
C SER A 306 15.48 4.50 14.65
N LEU A 307 15.21 3.81 13.53
CA LEU A 307 16.17 2.86 13.00
C LEU A 307 17.30 3.71 12.46
N ASP A 308 18.48 3.47 13.00
CA ASP A 308 19.71 3.95 12.41
C ASP A 308 19.63 3.57 10.93
N LEU A 309 19.50 4.60 10.10
CA LEU A 309 19.63 4.48 8.66
C LEU A 309 21.06 4.01 8.46
N ASP A 310 21.26 2.69 8.48
CA ASP A 310 22.43 2.10 7.88
C ASP A 310 22.37 2.58 6.44
N SER A 311 23.18 3.61 6.19
CA SER A 311 23.56 4.17 4.91
C SER A 311 24.32 3.09 4.14
N ASP A 312 23.71 1.93 3.99
CA ASP A 312 23.99 1.01 2.90
C ASP A 312 23.53 1.75 1.67
N SER A 313 24.44 2.62 1.21
CA SER A 313 24.57 3.21 -0.11
C SER A 313 23.93 2.30 -1.14
N ASP A 314 22.64 2.50 -1.37
CA ASP A 314 21.95 2.03 -2.55
C ASP A 314 22.58 2.79 -3.70
N ALA A 315 23.65 2.19 -4.23
CA ALA A 315 24.28 2.41 -5.53
C ALA A 315 23.81 3.69 -6.22
N ASP A 316 24.64 4.74 -6.16
CA ASP A 316 24.52 5.99 -6.90
C ASP A 316 23.66 5.79 -8.16
N TRP A 317 22.39 6.18 -8.05
CA TRP A 317 21.45 6.20 -9.16
C TRP A 317 21.69 7.42 -10.05
N GLU A 318 22.80 8.14 -9.85
CA GLU A 318 23.28 9.16 -10.77
C GLU A 318 23.52 8.49 -12.12
N THR A 319 22.54 8.69 -13.00
CA THR A 319 22.72 8.68 -14.43
C THR A 319 23.91 9.59 -14.72
N THR A 320 25.09 9.00 -14.88
CA THR A 320 26.11 9.58 -15.74
C THR A 320 25.49 9.62 -17.13
N ASP A 321 24.70 10.66 -17.38
CA ASP A 321 24.54 11.21 -18.71
C ASP A 321 25.97 11.63 -19.10
N GLU A 322 26.71 10.66 -19.65
CA GLU A 322 27.88 10.98 -20.44
C GLU A 322 27.38 11.94 -21.50
N GLU A 323 27.72 13.22 -21.29
CA GLU A 323 27.62 14.28 -22.26
C GLU A 323 28.24 13.74 -23.55
N ALA A 324 27.39 13.26 -24.45
CA ALA A 324 27.73 13.15 -25.84
C ALA A 324 27.95 14.60 -26.29
N GLU A 325 29.19 15.07 -26.16
CA GLU A 325 29.73 16.22 -26.87
C GLU A 325 29.48 15.97 -28.37
N SER A 326 28.28 16.35 -28.80
CA SER A 326 27.88 16.42 -30.19
C SER A 326 28.51 17.69 -30.73
N ASP A 327 29.77 17.57 -31.16
CA ASP A 327 30.43 18.47 -32.10
C ASP A 327 29.60 18.51 -33.39
N SER A 328 28.54 19.32 -33.39
CA SER A 328 27.83 19.74 -34.58
C SER A 328 28.22 21.17 -34.86
N ASP A 329 29.39 21.30 -35.49
CA ASP A 329 29.81 22.46 -36.26
C ASP A 329 28.75 22.71 -37.35
N TRP A 330 27.81 23.62 -37.07
CA TRP A 330 26.94 24.17 -38.09
C TRP A 330 27.69 25.33 -38.73
N GLU A 331 28.40 25.05 -39.81
CA GLU A 331 28.86 26.06 -40.76
C GLU A 331 27.64 26.85 -41.26
N ILE A 332 27.52 28.09 -40.80
CA ILE A 332 26.59 29.08 -41.35
C ILE A 332 27.26 29.61 -42.63
N GLU A 333 26.88 29.07 -43.78
CA GLU A 333 27.19 29.70 -45.07
C GLU A 333 26.35 30.98 -45.20
N GLU A 334 26.96 32.12 -44.88
CA GLU A 334 26.44 33.44 -45.23
C GLU A 334 26.40 33.57 -46.75
N SER A 335 25.20 33.47 -47.31
CA SER A 335 24.93 33.76 -48.71
C SER A 335 24.76 35.27 -48.87
N ASP A 336 25.85 35.96 -49.23
CA ASP A 336 25.83 37.34 -49.69
C ASP A 336 25.10 37.45 -51.02
N SER A 337 23.87 37.98 -50.99
CA SER A 337 23.15 38.40 -52.18
C SER A 337 23.62 39.79 -52.62
N GLU A 338 24.49 39.82 -53.63
CA GLU A 338 24.82 41.01 -54.43
C GLU A 338 23.54 41.61 -55.07
N SER A 339 23.12 42.78 -54.60
CA SER A 339 22.18 43.63 -55.31
C SER A 339 22.96 44.62 -56.17
N GLY A 340 22.97 44.39 -57.48
CA GLY A 340 23.49 45.34 -58.47
C GLY A 340 22.65 46.61 -58.56
N SER A 341 23.31 47.72 -58.88
CA SER A 341 22.74 48.97 -59.39
C SER A 341 23.62 49.52 -60.48
#